data_AF-A0AAU9E7U7-F1
#
_entry.id   AF-A0AAU9E7U7-F1
#
_cell.length_a   1.000
_cell.length_b   1.000
_cell.length_c   1.000
_cell.angle_alpha   90.00
_cell.angle_beta   90.00
_cell.angle_gamma   90.00
#
_symmetry.space_group_name_H-M   'P 1'
#
loop_
_entity.id
_entity.type
_entity.pdbx_description
1 polymer ?
#
loop_
_entity_poly.entity_id
_entity_poly.type
_entity_poly.pdbx_seq_one_letter_code
_entity_poly.pdbx_strand_id
1 'polypeptide(L)'
;MSGVKGSGCQIIEPVCERKDLKEIERSIIKKHRKMIWSKFIKGIKEYKLIEEGDKIAVAISGGKDSLIMAKLLQELQNHGKFKFDLEFIAMDPGFHQVNKDMLIDNCKHLNIPVHIFESGIFRIVDNIAKDYPCYMCAKMRRGALYNKATELGCNKLALGHHFDDVIETTMLNVLYGGTFKTMLPKLKSDNFDSLELIRPMFMIREEDIIKFTKYNGLVTMNCGCVVAAGKTSSKRKEIKDLIKTLKLTFKDVDKSIFQSANNVQLDAIIGWKKDMEKHSYLDYYNDKDIKPHHICIQTNDYEKSLEFYTNILGFELFKETKDFHNRRYNSWLKLDEFNIELQTSKNDDELTPWNKSISGIAHICFRVKDIEKTYSEIKEKGFTNFKAKNNQDVYAVNDKKLMKIVAPEGTIIEFRDSEIDK
;
A
#
# COMPACT_ATOMS: atom_id res chain seq x y z
N MET A 1 -11.97 -48.11 11.12
CA MET A 1 -10.55 -47.91 11.47
C MET A 1 -9.77 -48.16 10.18
N SER A 2 -8.96 -47.28 9.61
CA SER A 2 -8.06 -46.24 10.10
C SER A 2 -7.81 -45.25 8.95
N GLY A 3 -7.58 -43.96 9.24
CA GLY A 3 -7.07 -43.04 8.20
C GLY A 3 -7.53 -41.58 8.22
N VAL A 4 -8.16 -41.07 9.28
CA VAL A 4 -8.34 -39.60 9.41
C VAL A 4 -7.05 -39.02 9.99
N LYS A 5 -6.05 -38.77 9.13
CA LYS A 5 -4.87 -37.95 9.49
C LYS A 5 -5.01 -36.55 8.91
N GLY A 6 -5.86 -35.76 9.55
CA GLY A 6 -5.80 -34.30 9.57
C GLY A 6 -5.29 -33.81 10.92
N SER A 7 -4.12 -34.28 11.36
CA SER A 7 -3.53 -33.95 12.66
C SER A 7 -2.79 -32.61 12.63
N GLY A 8 -3.52 -31.50 12.46
CA GLY A 8 -2.91 -30.17 12.32
C GLY A 8 -3.46 -29.06 13.22
N CYS A 9 -4.74 -29.11 13.61
CA CYS A 9 -5.37 -28.05 14.39
C CYS A 9 -6.20 -28.64 15.51
N GLN A 10 -6.00 -28.15 16.74
CA GLN A 10 -6.83 -28.52 17.90
C GLN A 10 -8.23 -27.97 17.68
N ILE A 11 -9.26 -28.81 17.82
CA ILE A 11 -10.65 -28.36 17.88
C ILE A 11 -10.76 -27.41 19.07
N ILE A 12 -11.27 -26.22 18.84
CA ILE A 12 -11.55 -25.28 19.92
C ILE A 12 -12.83 -25.77 20.60
N GLU A 13 -12.66 -26.50 21.70
CA GLU A 13 -13.79 -26.94 22.50
C GLU A 13 -14.48 -25.72 23.14
N PRO A 14 -15.81 -25.57 22.96
CA PRO A 14 -16.57 -24.50 23.59
C PRO A 14 -16.58 -24.71 25.11
N VAL A 15 -16.51 -23.61 25.86
CA VAL A 15 -16.49 -23.63 27.34
C VAL A 15 -17.91 -23.45 27.92
N CYS A 16 -18.88 -23.19 27.06
CA CYS A 16 -20.28 -23.00 27.42
C CYS A 16 -21.18 -23.38 26.25
N GLU A 17 -22.48 -23.47 26.52
CA GLU A 17 -23.48 -23.58 25.47
C GLU A 17 -23.42 -22.37 24.52
N ARG A 18 -23.84 -22.61 23.27
CA ARG A 18 -23.84 -21.60 22.22
C ARG A 18 -24.82 -20.49 22.58
N LYS A 19 -24.29 -19.27 22.72
CA LYS A 19 -25.09 -18.10 23.09
C LYS A 19 -25.97 -17.61 21.95
N ASP A 20 -27.02 -16.87 22.29
CA ASP A 20 -27.86 -16.23 21.29
C ASP A 20 -27.12 -15.11 20.54
N LEU A 21 -27.66 -14.72 19.39
CA LEU A 21 -27.07 -13.69 18.52
C LEU A 21 -26.84 -12.35 19.25
N LYS A 22 -27.83 -11.89 20.04
CA LYS A 22 -27.79 -10.59 20.71
C LYS A 22 -26.73 -10.56 21.80
N GLU A 23 -26.57 -11.65 22.54
CA GLU A 23 -25.52 -11.82 23.53
C GLU A 23 -24.14 -11.82 22.89
N ILE A 24 -23.99 -12.51 21.76
CA ILE A 24 -22.73 -12.55 21.00
C ILE A 24 -22.36 -11.14 20.53
N GLU A 25 -23.26 -10.42 19.87
CA GLU A 25 -23.07 -9.04 19.40
C GLU A 25 -22.74 -8.10 20.57
N ARG A 26 -23.53 -8.15 21.65
CA ARG A 26 -23.29 -7.36 22.87
C ARG A 26 -21.93 -7.68 23.51
N SER A 27 -21.45 -8.92 23.41
CA SER A 27 -20.16 -9.32 23.97
C SER A 27 -18.98 -8.64 23.26
N ILE A 28 -19.10 -8.34 21.96
CA ILE A 28 -18.07 -7.64 21.17
C ILE A 28 -17.83 -6.24 21.75
N ILE A 29 -18.92 -5.49 21.97
CA ILE A 29 -18.86 -4.08 22.39
C ILE A 29 -18.72 -3.89 23.91
N LYS A 30 -18.97 -4.93 24.72
CA LYS A 30 -18.82 -4.92 26.18
C LYS A 30 -17.62 -5.72 26.66
N LYS A 31 -17.76 -7.06 26.75
CA LYS A 31 -16.74 -7.92 27.36
C LYS A 31 -15.41 -7.92 26.60
N HIS A 32 -15.49 -8.00 25.27
CA HIS A 32 -14.33 -8.05 24.39
C HIS A 32 -13.98 -6.68 23.80
N ARG A 33 -14.52 -5.59 24.37
CA ARG A 33 -14.37 -4.23 23.83
C ARG A 33 -12.90 -3.83 23.71
N LYS A 34 -12.14 -3.94 24.79
CA LYS A 34 -10.75 -3.44 24.84
C LYS A 34 -9.81 -4.19 23.91
N MET A 35 -9.96 -5.52 23.84
CA MET A 35 -9.02 -6.40 23.16
C MET A 35 -9.38 -6.67 21.69
N ILE A 36 -10.67 -6.62 21.35
CA ILE A 36 -11.16 -6.90 19.98
C ILE A 36 -11.71 -5.62 19.36
N TRP A 37 -12.83 -5.09 19.86
CA TRP A 37 -13.52 -3.95 19.23
C TRP A 37 -12.65 -2.70 19.10
N SER A 38 -12.00 -2.27 20.18
CA SER A 38 -11.14 -1.09 20.17
C SER A 38 -9.91 -1.28 19.27
N LYS A 39 -9.38 -2.50 19.17
CA LYS A 39 -8.25 -2.83 18.28
C LYS A 39 -8.66 -2.85 16.82
N PHE A 40 -9.83 -3.43 16.54
CA PHE A 40 -10.47 -3.41 15.23
C PHE A 40 -10.68 -1.97 14.74
N ILE A 41 -11.36 -1.12 15.54
CA ILE A 41 -11.59 0.29 15.20
C ILE A 41 -10.27 1.06 15.04
N LYS A 42 -9.27 0.77 15.89
CA LYS A 42 -7.93 1.37 15.75
C LYS A 42 -7.32 1.02 14.39
N GLY A 43 -7.32 -0.26 14.01
CA GLY A 43 -6.75 -0.74 12.74
C GLY A 43 -7.47 -0.16 11.52
N ILE A 44 -8.81 -0.11 11.55
CA ILE A 44 -9.61 0.51 10.48
C ILE A 44 -9.20 1.97 10.25
N LYS A 45 -9.06 2.75 11.33
CA LYS A 45 -8.71 4.18 11.26
C LYS A 45 -7.24 4.42 10.88
N GLU A 46 -6.33 3.72 11.55
CA GLU A 46 -4.88 3.90 11.39
C GLU A 46 -4.44 3.60 9.96
N TYR A 47 -5.01 2.57 9.33
CA TYR A 47 -4.65 2.15 7.98
C TYR A 47 -5.65 2.56 6.90
N LYS A 48 -6.66 3.38 7.24
CA LYS A 48 -7.73 3.83 6.33
C LYS A 48 -8.27 2.66 5.49
N LEU A 49 -8.75 1.63 6.19
CA LEU A 49 -9.19 0.38 5.56
C LEU A 49 -10.57 0.50 4.91
N ILE A 50 -11.44 1.34 5.48
CA ILE A 50 -12.81 1.54 5.01
C ILE A 50 -13.07 3.05 4.91
N GLU A 51 -13.72 3.44 3.82
CA GLU A 51 -14.07 4.80 3.42
C GLU A 51 -15.58 4.85 3.07
N GLU A 52 -16.15 6.05 3.02
CA GLU A 52 -17.57 6.24 2.66
C GLU A 52 -17.84 5.73 1.24
N GLY A 53 -18.92 4.97 1.06
CA GLY A 53 -19.33 4.43 -0.23
C GLY A 53 -18.61 3.14 -0.65
N ASP A 54 -17.74 2.59 0.19
CA ASP A 54 -17.12 1.28 -0.08
C ASP A 54 -18.17 0.16 -0.18
N LYS A 55 -17.93 -0.77 -1.11
CA LYS A 55 -18.63 -2.05 -1.18
C LYS A 55 -17.63 -3.18 -0.95
N ILE A 56 -17.72 -3.82 0.21
CA ILE A 56 -16.69 -4.74 0.72
C ILE A 56 -17.19 -6.18 0.64
N ALA A 57 -16.48 -7.01 -0.12
CA ALA A 57 -16.62 -8.46 -0.06
C ALA A 57 -15.92 -9.01 1.19
N VAL A 58 -16.62 -9.75 2.03
CA VAL A 58 -16.08 -10.37 3.26
C VAL A 58 -15.90 -11.87 3.03
N ALA A 59 -14.66 -12.34 3.00
CA ALA A 59 -14.39 -13.76 2.76
C ALA A 59 -14.62 -14.61 4.03
N ILE A 60 -15.56 -15.55 3.95
CA ILE A 60 -15.92 -16.47 5.04
C ILE A 60 -15.34 -17.85 4.76
N SER A 61 -14.42 -18.30 5.62
CA SER A 61 -13.79 -19.62 5.51
C SER A 61 -14.42 -20.67 6.43
N GLY A 62 -15.31 -20.26 7.35
CA GLY A 62 -15.90 -21.10 8.39
C GLY A 62 -15.03 -21.26 9.64
N GLY A 63 -13.80 -20.73 9.61
CA GLY A 63 -12.92 -20.66 10.77
C GLY A 63 -13.24 -19.47 11.69
N LYS A 64 -12.76 -19.57 12.94
CA LYS A 64 -12.94 -18.57 14.01
C LYS A 64 -12.70 -17.12 13.57
N ASP A 65 -11.63 -16.89 12.81
CA ASP A 65 -11.17 -15.55 12.44
C ASP A 65 -12.13 -14.90 11.42
N SER A 66 -12.60 -15.68 10.45
CA SER A 66 -13.54 -15.17 9.44
C SER A 66 -14.93 -14.85 10.02
N LEU A 67 -15.40 -15.66 10.97
CA LEU A 67 -16.71 -15.46 11.60
C LEU A 67 -16.72 -14.23 12.50
N ILE A 68 -15.70 -14.03 13.32
CA ILE A 68 -15.61 -12.82 14.15
C ILE A 68 -15.38 -11.58 13.28
N MET A 69 -14.59 -11.65 12.21
CA MET A 69 -14.41 -10.55 11.27
C MET A 69 -15.75 -10.10 10.68
N ALA A 70 -16.59 -11.05 10.26
CA ALA A 70 -17.91 -10.76 9.72
C ALA A 70 -18.77 -9.99 10.73
N LYS A 71 -18.82 -10.44 11.99
CA LYS A 71 -19.57 -9.75 13.04
C LYS A 71 -19.00 -8.38 13.37
N LEU A 72 -17.68 -8.21 13.39
CA LEU A 72 -17.05 -6.90 13.61
C LEU A 72 -17.43 -5.90 12.51
N LEU A 73 -17.48 -6.35 11.26
CA LEU A 73 -17.89 -5.51 10.13
C LEU A 73 -19.39 -5.19 10.17
N GLN A 74 -20.26 -6.15 10.51
CA GLN A 74 -21.70 -5.89 10.70
C GLN A 74 -21.95 -4.89 11.86
N GLU A 75 -21.27 -5.07 12.99
CA GLU A 75 -21.34 -4.12 14.11
C GLU A 75 -20.88 -2.71 13.71
N LEU A 76 -19.83 -2.62 12.89
CA LEU A 76 -19.37 -1.34 12.35
C LEU A 76 -20.35 -0.74 11.34
N GLN A 77 -21.00 -1.55 10.51
CA GLN A 77 -22.00 -1.08 9.56
C GLN A 77 -23.23 -0.51 10.29
N ASN A 78 -23.67 -1.18 11.37
CA ASN A 78 -24.85 -0.79 12.14
C ASN A 78 -24.63 0.47 13.01
N HIS A 79 -23.41 0.66 13.52
CA HIS A 79 -23.10 1.73 14.48
C HIS A 79 -22.07 2.76 13.97
N GLY A 80 -21.58 2.57 12.75
CA GLY A 80 -20.63 3.45 12.09
C GLY A 80 -21.22 4.81 11.75
N LYS A 81 -20.35 5.81 11.59
CA LYS A 81 -20.74 7.15 11.14
C LYS A 81 -20.77 7.30 9.61
N PHE A 82 -20.14 6.37 8.90
CA PHE A 82 -19.98 6.38 7.45
C PHE A 82 -20.72 5.17 6.85
N LYS A 83 -21.31 5.35 5.67
CA LYS A 83 -22.06 4.28 4.99
C LYS A 83 -21.14 3.48 4.09
N PHE A 84 -21.28 2.16 4.16
CA PHE A 84 -20.61 1.20 3.30
C PHE A 84 -21.44 -0.09 3.24
N ASP A 85 -21.27 -0.85 2.18
CA ASP A 85 -21.99 -2.08 1.91
C ASP A 85 -21.11 -3.31 2.16
N LEU A 86 -21.74 -4.40 2.58
CA LEU A 86 -21.09 -5.66 2.89
C LEU A 86 -21.71 -6.79 2.07
N GLU A 87 -20.86 -7.54 1.37
CA GLU A 87 -21.24 -8.77 0.67
C GLU A 87 -20.45 -9.93 1.28
N PHE A 88 -21.12 -10.92 1.88
CA PHE A 88 -20.43 -12.04 2.51
C PHE A 88 -20.29 -13.18 1.51
N ILE A 89 -19.07 -13.60 1.22
CA ILE A 89 -18.81 -14.66 0.24
C ILE A 89 -18.04 -15.82 0.86
N ALA A 90 -18.47 -17.04 0.57
CA ALA A 90 -17.74 -18.24 0.96
C ALA A 90 -17.44 -19.07 -0.29
N MET A 91 -16.16 -19.28 -0.54
CA MET A 91 -15.70 -20.15 -1.61
C MET A 91 -15.69 -21.59 -1.09
N ASP A 92 -16.41 -22.47 -1.76
CA ASP A 92 -16.35 -23.91 -1.57
C ASP A 92 -15.31 -24.51 -2.55
N PRO A 93 -14.10 -24.87 -2.08
CA PRO A 93 -13.10 -25.55 -2.90
C PRO A 93 -13.40 -27.04 -3.13
N GLY A 94 -14.42 -27.60 -2.46
CA GLY A 94 -14.68 -29.02 -2.33
C GLY A 94 -14.67 -29.47 -0.86
N PHE A 95 -15.34 -28.73 0.04
CA PHE A 95 -15.42 -29.09 1.45
C PHE A 95 -16.12 -30.45 1.65
N HIS A 96 -15.70 -31.19 2.67
CA HIS A 96 -16.50 -32.30 3.20
C HIS A 96 -17.85 -31.77 3.69
N GLN A 97 -18.92 -32.56 3.47
CA GLN A 97 -20.30 -32.14 3.80
C GLN A 97 -20.43 -31.64 5.24
N VAL A 98 -19.83 -32.32 6.21
CA VAL A 98 -19.82 -31.94 7.63
C VAL A 98 -19.27 -30.52 7.86
N ASN A 99 -18.21 -30.15 7.15
CA ASN A 99 -17.61 -28.82 7.25
C ASN A 99 -18.52 -27.76 6.61
N LYS A 100 -19.11 -28.07 5.45
CA LYS A 100 -20.06 -27.18 4.76
C LYS A 100 -21.29 -26.92 5.62
N ASP A 101 -21.85 -27.95 6.24
CA ASP A 101 -22.99 -27.86 7.14
C ASP A 101 -22.66 -27.00 8.37
N MET A 102 -21.46 -27.17 8.95
CA MET A 102 -21.00 -26.37 10.09
C MET A 102 -20.81 -24.88 9.72
N LEU A 103 -20.29 -24.58 8.53
CA LEU A 103 -20.22 -23.22 8.01
C LEU A 103 -21.61 -22.60 7.87
N ILE A 104 -22.54 -23.33 7.25
CA ILE A 104 -23.92 -22.87 7.01
C ILE A 104 -24.63 -22.63 8.35
N ASP A 105 -24.53 -23.56 9.29
CA ASP A 105 -25.12 -23.44 10.62
C ASP A 105 -24.59 -22.21 11.36
N ASN A 106 -23.26 -22.01 11.38
CA ASN A 106 -22.67 -20.82 11.99
C ASN A 106 -23.12 -19.53 11.32
N CYS A 107 -23.18 -19.47 10.00
CA CYS A 107 -23.64 -18.27 9.30
C CYS A 107 -25.11 -17.97 9.59
N LYS A 108 -25.97 -19.01 9.62
CA LYS A 108 -27.39 -18.87 9.99
C LYS A 108 -27.55 -18.36 11.42
N HIS A 109 -26.87 -18.97 12.39
CA HIS A 109 -26.93 -18.57 13.79
C HIS A 109 -26.44 -17.14 14.03
N LEU A 110 -25.38 -16.75 13.32
CA LEU A 110 -24.75 -15.44 13.43
C LEU A 110 -25.43 -14.35 12.57
N ASN A 111 -26.49 -14.72 11.83
CA ASN A 111 -27.17 -13.88 10.85
C ASN A 111 -26.21 -13.23 9.85
N ILE A 112 -25.34 -14.06 9.26
CA ILE A 112 -24.40 -13.68 8.21
C ILE A 112 -25.00 -14.12 6.86
N PRO A 113 -25.44 -13.19 5.99
CA PRO A 113 -26.04 -13.53 4.70
C PRO A 113 -24.97 -13.94 3.69
N VAL A 114 -24.45 -15.16 3.84
CA VAL A 114 -23.32 -15.66 3.05
C VAL A 114 -23.74 -16.21 1.69
N HIS A 115 -23.08 -15.76 0.63
CA HIS A 115 -23.14 -16.29 -0.71
C HIS A 115 -22.08 -17.38 -0.89
N ILE A 116 -22.51 -18.64 -0.86
CA ILE A 116 -21.62 -19.79 -1.09
C ILE A 116 -21.50 -20.03 -2.60
N PHE A 117 -20.28 -20.09 -3.12
CA PHE A 117 -20.02 -20.40 -4.53
C PHE A 117 -18.96 -21.49 -4.67
N GLU A 118 -19.13 -22.36 -5.66
CA GLU A 118 -18.22 -23.47 -5.92
C GLU A 118 -17.08 -23.02 -6.83
N SER A 119 -15.85 -23.40 -6.47
CA SER A 119 -14.65 -23.09 -7.28
C SER A 119 -14.02 -24.34 -7.90
N GLY A 120 -14.36 -25.54 -7.42
CA GLY A 120 -13.81 -26.81 -7.92
C GLY A 120 -12.30 -26.98 -7.78
N ILE A 121 -11.62 -26.11 -7.01
CA ILE A 121 -10.15 -26.04 -6.95
C ILE A 121 -9.54 -27.35 -6.46
N PHE A 122 -10.13 -28.05 -5.49
CA PHE A 122 -9.57 -29.32 -5.01
C PHE A 122 -9.62 -30.40 -6.08
N ARG A 123 -10.67 -30.46 -6.92
CA ARG A 123 -10.73 -31.41 -8.05
C ARG A 123 -9.64 -31.14 -9.08
N ILE A 124 -9.33 -29.85 -9.33
CA ILE A 124 -8.25 -29.45 -10.25
C ILE A 124 -6.88 -29.83 -9.67
N VAL A 125 -6.67 -29.60 -8.36
CA VAL A 125 -5.42 -29.96 -7.66
C VAL A 125 -5.22 -31.47 -7.60
N ASP A 126 -6.28 -32.25 -7.39
CA ASP A 126 -6.22 -33.71 -7.38
C ASP A 126 -5.93 -34.30 -8.78
N ASN A 127 -6.45 -33.69 -9.85
CA ASN A 127 -6.25 -34.15 -11.23
C ASN A 127 -4.88 -33.80 -11.84
N ILE A 128 -4.19 -32.78 -11.33
CA ILE A 128 -2.91 -32.29 -11.91
C ILE A 128 -1.67 -32.97 -11.28
N ALA A 129 -1.84 -33.78 -10.23
CA ALA A 129 -0.83 -34.64 -9.60
C ALA A 129 0.40 -33.94 -8.94
N LYS A 130 0.67 -34.41 -7.71
CA LYS A 130 1.92 -34.50 -6.92
C LYS A 130 2.91 -33.33 -6.76
N ASP A 131 3.07 -32.41 -7.70
CA ASP A 131 4.26 -31.53 -7.74
C ASP A 131 4.02 -30.02 -7.54
N TYR A 132 2.79 -29.58 -7.23
CA TYR A 132 2.52 -28.14 -6.99
C TYR A 132 2.44 -27.75 -5.49
N PRO A 133 3.18 -26.71 -5.05
CA PRO A 133 3.25 -26.29 -3.66
C PRO A 133 1.93 -25.62 -3.19
N CYS A 134 1.65 -25.69 -1.89
CA CYS A 134 0.56 -24.97 -1.18
C CYS A 134 0.37 -23.51 -1.62
N TYR A 135 1.45 -22.86 -2.09
CA TYR A 135 1.43 -21.52 -2.70
C TYR A 135 0.48 -21.40 -3.91
N MET A 136 0.44 -22.36 -4.84
CA MET A 136 -0.42 -22.29 -6.03
C MET A 136 -1.89 -22.41 -5.66
N CYS A 137 -2.24 -23.33 -4.77
CA CYS A 137 -3.60 -23.44 -4.22
C CYS A 137 -4.02 -22.13 -3.52
N ALA A 138 -3.14 -21.50 -2.73
CA ALA A 138 -3.43 -20.19 -2.14
C ALA A 138 -3.62 -19.07 -3.20
N LYS A 139 -2.85 -19.09 -4.30
CA LYS A 139 -3.00 -18.15 -5.42
C LYS A 139 -4.33 -18.33 -6.15
N MET A 140 -4.73 -19.58 -6.46
CA MET A 140 -6.00 -19.88 -7.11
C MET A 140 -7.21 -19.50 -6.24
N ARG A 141 -7.18 -19.81 -4.95
CA ARG A 141 -8.23 -19.42 -4.00
C ARG A 141 -8.40 -17.91 -3.91
N ARG A 142 -7.29 -17.16 -3.90
CA ARG A 142 -7.35 -15.70 -3.99
C ARG A 142 -7.97 -15.25 -5.31
N GLY A 143 -7.52 -15.76 -6.45
CA GLY A 143 -8.09 -15.41 -7.75
C GLY A 143 -9.61 -15.62 -7.83
N ALA A 144 -10.11 -16.73 -7.30
CA ALA A 144 -11.55 -17.02 -7.25
C ALA A 144 -12.33 -16.03 -6.38
N LEU A 145 -11.79 -15.67 -5.20
CA LEU A 145 -12.41 -14.66 -4.33
C LEU A 145 -12.42 -13.27 -4.97
N TYR A 146 -11.34 -12.89 -5.66
CA TYR A 146 -11.25 -11.61 -6.37
C TYR A 146 -12.29 -11.54 -7.49
N ASN A 147 -12.37 -12.58 -8.32
CA ASN A 147 -13.36 -12.66 -9.39
C ASN A 147 -14.79 -12.50 -8.86
N LYS A 148 -15.13 -13.20 -7.77
CA LYS A 148 -16.47 -13.13 -7.19
C LYS A 148 -16.75 -11.76 -6.56
N ALA A 149 -15.77 -11.15 -5.89
CA ALA A 149 -15.90 -9.80 -5.36
C ALA A 149 -16.15 -8.78 -6.48
N THR A 150 -15.40 -8.86 -7.58
CA THR A 150 -15.58 -8.00 -8.75
C THR A 150 -16.96 -8.21 -9.41
N GLU A 151 -17.42 -9.46 -9.54
CA GLU A 151 -18.75 -9.79 -10.08
C GLU A 151 -19.88 -9.15 -9.26
N LEU A 152 -19.71 -9.07 -7.93
CA LEU A 152 -20.67 -8.44 -7.02
C LEU A 152 -20.53 -6.90 -6.95
N GLY A 153 -19.62 -6.31 -7.74
CA GLY A 153 -19.36 -4.87 -7.77
C GLY A 153 -18.63 -4.35 -6.53
N CYS A 154 -17.93 -5.23 -5.79
CA CYS A 154 -17.14 -4.81 -4.64
C CYS A 154 -15.84 -4.12 -5.08
N ASN A 155 -15.45 -3.05 -4.37
CA ASN A 155 -14.16 -2.38 -4.54
C ASN A 155 -13.11 -2.85 -3.51
N LYS A 156 -13.53 -3.59 -2.48
CA LYS A 156 -12.64 -4.13 -1.44
C LYS A 156 -12.92 -5.61 -1.14
N LEU A 157 -11.88 -6.36 -0.79
CA LEU A 157 -11.95 -7.73 -0.29
C LEU A 157 -11.34 -7.82 1.12
N ALA A 158 -12.13 -8.19 2.11
CA ALA A 158 -11.69 -8.37 3.49
C ALA A 158 -11.30 -9.83 3.79
N LEU A 159 -10.10 -10.03 4.33
CA LEU A 159 -9.61 -11.32 4.82
C LEU A 159 -9.33 -11.27 6.32
N GLY A 160 -9.64 -12.36 7.03
CA GLY A 160 -9.53 -12.48 8.49
C GLY A 160 -8.12 -12.68 9.03
N HIS A 161 -7.09 -12.07 8.42
CA HIS A 161 -5.73 -12.13 8.93
C HIS A 161 -5.56 -11.23 10.16
N HIS A 162 -5.03 -11.79 11.24
CA HIS A 162 -4.91 -11.13 12.54
C HIS A 162 -3.45 -10.75 12.87
N PHE A 163 -3.22 -10.08 14.01
CA PHE A 163 -1.90 -9.60 14.44
C PHE A 163 -0.84 -10.70 14.43
N ASP A 164 -1.18 -11.88 14.96
CA ASP A 164 -0.23 -13.01 15.01
C ASP A 164 0.16 -13.50 13.60
N ASP A 165 -0.73 -13.44 12.60
CA ASP A 165 -0.39 -13.79 11.21
C ASP A 165 0.66 -12.85 10.62
N VAL A 166 0.62 -11.57 11.01
CA VAL A 166 1.54 -10.54 10.53
C VAL A 166 2.93 -10.83 11.06
N ILE A 167 3.08 -11.00 12.38
CA ILE A 167 4.39 -11.26 13.00
C ILE A 167 4.96 -12.63 12.58
N GLU A 168 4.11 -13.65 12.41
CA GLU A 168 4.52 -14.95 11.87
C GLU A 168 5.06 -14.80 10.45
N THR A 169 4.38 -14.01 9.61
CA THR A 169 4.81 -13.75 8.23
C THR A 169 6.13 -12.97 8.19
N THR A 170 6.30 -11.95 9.05
CA THR A 170 7.56 -11.21 9.18
C THR A 170 8.72 -12.13 9.55
N MET A 171 8.55 -12.96 10.59
CA MET A 171 9.59 -13.89 11.03
C MET A 171 9.88 -14.98 10.00
N LEU A 172 8.86 -15.47 9.29
CA LEU A 172 9.05 -16.40 8.18
C LEU A 172 9.94 -15.79 7.07
N ASN A 173 9.68 -14.54 6.69
CA ASN A 173 10.47 -13.85 5.65
C ASN A 173 11.91 -13.59 6.11
N VAL A 174 12.10 -13.19 7.37
CA VAL A 174 13.43 -12.94 7.93
C VAL A 174 14.24 -14.24 8.04
N LEU A 175 13.68 -15.28 8.67
CA LEU A 175 14.43 -16.50 9.02
C LEU A 175 14.57 -17.48 7.86
N TYR A 176 13.54 -17.62 7.02
CA TYR A 176 13.56 -18.59 5.91
C TYR A 176 13.64 -17.92 4.54
N GLY A 177 13.15 -16.68 4.41
CA GLY A 177 13.15 -15.96 3.14
C GLY A 177 14.40 -15.13 2.90
N GLY A 178 15.22 -14.85 3.92
CA GLY A 178 16.37 -13.95 3.83
C GLY A 178 15.99 -12.53 3.41
N THR A 179 14.74 -12.10 3.65
CA THR A 179 14.26 -10.76 3.30
C THR A 179 13.44 -10.17 4.43
N PHE A 180 13.58 -8.87 4.66
CA PHE A 180 12.68 -8.17 5.56
C PHE A 180 11.42 -7.75 4.80
N LYS A 181 10.33 -8.51 4.96
CA LYS A 181 9.01 -8.23 4.38
C LYS A 181 7.93 -8.57 5.39
N THR A 182 6.92 -7.73 5.51
CA THR A 182 5.77 -7.94 6.40
C THR A 182 4.49 -8.13 5.60
N MET A 183 3.43 -8.56 6.27
CA MET A 183 2.07 -8.51 5.72
C MET A 183 1.54 -7.08 5.85
N LEU A 184 1.15 -6.46 4.74
CA LEU A 184 0.57 -5.11 4.76
C LEU A 184 -0.92 -5.13 5.18
N PRO A 185 -1.44 -4.07 5.80
CA PRO A 185 -2.84 -4.00 6.23
C PRO A 185 -3.81 -3.85 5.06
N LYS A 186 -3.37 -3.19 3.97
CA LYS A 186 -4.08 -3.12 2.70
C LYS A 186 -3.13 -3.20 1.49
N LEU A 187 -3.62 -3.70 0.36
CA LEU A 187 -2.85 -3.92 -0.88
C LEU A 187 -3.75 -3.67 -2.09
N LYS A 188 -3.26 -2.93 -3.09
CA LYS A 188 -3.88 -2.90 -4.42
C LYS A 188 -3.65 -4.24 -5.12
N SER A 189 -4.61 -4.69 -5.92
CA SER A 189 -4.43 -5.88 -6.74
C SER A 189 -3.57 -5.57 -7.96
N ASP A 190 -2.55 -6.40 -8.22
CA ASP A 190 -1.71 -6.24 -9.42
C ASP A 190 -2.45 -6.57 -10.73
N ASN A 191 -3.53 -7.38 -10.64
CA ASN A 191 -4.27 -7.90 -11.79
C ASN A 191 -5.72 -7.42 -11.88
N PHE A 192 -6.19 -6.66 -10.89
CA PHE A 192 -7.57 -6.17 -10.81
C PHE A 192 -7.54 -4.70 -10.40
N ASP A 193 -7.44 -3.81 -11.38
CA ASP A 193 -7.16 -2.37 -11.19
C ASP A 193 -8.13 -1.66 -10.22
N SER A 194 -9.31 -2.23 -9.96
CA SER A 194 -10.36 -1.65 -9.11
C SER A 194 -10.56 -2.33 -7.75
N LEU A 195 -9.81 -3.39 -7.40
CA LEU A 195 -10.04 -4.14 -6.15
C LEU A 195 -8.87 -4.00 -5.16
N GLU A 196 -9.15 -3.53 -3.95
CA GLU A 196 -8.19 -3.46 -2.84
C GLU A 196 -8.42 -4.61 -1.83
N LEU A 197 -7.35 -5.27 -1.42
CA LEU A 197 -7.38 -6.25 -0.35
C LEU A 197 -7.19 -5.54 1.00
N ILE A 198 -8.06 -5.79 1.96
CA ILE A 198 -7.97 -5.25 3.32
C ILE A 198 -7.91 -6.37 4.37
N ARG A 199 -7.25 -6.08 5.50
CA ARG A 199 -7.12 -6.99 6.65
C ARG A 199 -7.63 -6.31 7.92
N PRO A 200 -8.95 -6.30 8.18
CA PRO A 200 -9.54 -5.54 9.28
C PRO A 200 -9.07 -5.96 10.69
N MET A 201 -8.60 -7.20 10.82
CA MET A 201 -8.15 -7.77 12.10
C MET A 201 -6.67 -7.55 12.40
N PHE A 202 -5.98 -6.70 11.63
CA PHE A 202 -4.52 -6.49 11.68
C PHE A 202 -3.92 -6.23 13.08
N MET A 203 -4.70 -5.66 14.00
CA MET A 203 -4.27 -5.31 15.36
C MET A 203 -4.87 -6.19 16.46
N ILE A 204 -5.63 -7.23 16.09
CA ILE A 204 -6.33 -8.13 17.02
C ILE A 204 -5.48 -9.38 17.21
N ARG A 205 -5.28 -9.80 18.46
CA ARG A 205 -4.48 -11.00 18.78
C ARG A 205 -5.30 -12.27 18.62
N GLU A 206 -4.68 -13.33 18.16
CA GLU A 206 -5.34 -14.63 17.99
C GLU A 206 -5.91 -15.17 19.31
N GLU A 207 -5.17 -14.98 20.42
CA GLU A 207 -5.64 -15.40 21.74
C GLU A 207 -6.99 -14.78 22.13
N ASP A 208 -7.25 -13.55 21.71
CA ASP A 208 -8.49 -12.84 22.03
C ASP A 208 -9.64 -13.33 21.13
N ILE A 209 -9.34 -13.69 19.89
CA ILE A 209 -10.29 -14.35 18.98
C ILE A 209 -10.69 -15.71 19.54
N ILE A 210 -9.73 -16.50 20.03
CA ILE A 210 -9.99 -17.81 20.66
C ILE A 210 -10.84 -17.62 21.92
N LYS A 211 -10.51 -16.65 22.79
CA LYS A 211 -11.29 -16.35 24.00
C LYS A 211 -12.73 -15.95 23.65
N PHE A 212 -12.94 -15.13 22.61
CA PHE A 212 -14.28 -14.77 22.14
C PHE A 212 -15.06 -15.99 21.65
N THR A 213 -14.43 -16.81 20.81
CA THR A 213 -15.04 -18.02 20.22
C THR A 213 -15.50 -18.98 21.32
N LYS A 214 -14.61 -19.26 22.29
CA LYS A 214 -14.90 -20.11 23.45
C LYS A 214 -15.99 -19.53 24.36
N TYR A 215 -15.93 -18.24 24.64
CA TYR A 215 -16.89 -17.55 25.52
C TYR A 215 -18.32 -17.52 24.95
N ASN A 216 -18.46 -17.62 23.63
CA ASN A 216 -19.74 -17.59 22.94
C ASN A 216 -20.25 -18.99 22.52
N GLY A 217 -19.51 -20.05 22.89
CA GLY A 217 -19.90 -21.43 22.58
C GLY A 217 -19.90 -21.75 21.08
N LEU A 218 -19.07 -21.05 20.29
CA LEU A 218 -19.03 -21.23 18.84
C LEU A 218 -18.10 -22.40 18.48
N VAL A 219 -18.65 -23.42 17.82
CA VAL A 219 -17.88 -24.52 17.23
C VAL A 219 -17.56 -24.16 15.79
N THR A 220 -16.28 -23.99 15.47
CA THR A 220 -15.83 -23.51 14.16
C THR A 220 -15.13 -24.61 13.38
N MET A 221 -15.11 -24.48 12.06
CA MET A 221 -14.33 -25.40 11.23
C MET A 221 -12.84 -25.29 11.59
N ASN A 222 -12.20 -26.44 11.77
CA ASN A 222 -10.75 -26.51 11.67
C ASN A 222 -10.34 -26.25 10.22
N CYS A 223 -9.20 -25.60 9.98
CA CYS A 223 -8.67 -25.32 8.64
C CYS A 223 -8.83 -26.54 7.71
N GLY A 224 -9.90 -26.57 6.91
CA GLY A 224 -10.32 -27.71 6.10
C GLY A 224 -9.44 -27.95 4.87
N CYS A 225 -8.21 -27.45 4.88
CA CYS A 225 -7.28 -27.58 3.78
C CYS A 225 -6.48 -28.89 3.96
N VAL A 226 -6.92 -29.93 3.26
CA VAL A 226 -6.24 -31.24 3.20
C VAL A 226 -4.79 -31.08 2.70
N VAL A 227 -4.54 -30.11 1.81
CA VAL A 227 -3.22 -29.79 1.24
C VAL A 227 -2.30 -29.09 2.25
N ALA A 228 -2.84 -28.27 3.15
CA ALA A 228 -2.02 -27.57 4.17
C ALA A 228 -1.57 -28.51 5.30
N ALA A 229 -2.14 -29.72 5.41
CA ALA A 229 -1.71 -30.72 6.38
C ALA A 229 -0.29 -31.29 6.10
N GLY A 230 0.35 -30.93 4.98
CA GLY A 230 1.74 -31.30 4.64
C GLY A 230 2.69 -30.10 4.53
N LYS A 231 3.92 -30.28 5.04
CA LYS A 231 5.16 -29.44 4.99
C LYS A 231 5.06 -27.92 5.22
N THR A 232 4.13 -27.18 4.61
CA THR A 232 4.03 -25.71 4.75
C THR A 232 3.36 -25.29 6.06
N SER A 233 2.46 -26.11 6.61
CA SER A 233 1.97 -25.91 7.99
C SER A 233 3.04 -26.16 9.04
N SER A 234 4.11 -26.93 8.74
CA SER A 234 5.18 -27.17 9.70
C SER A 234 5.93 -25.87 9.99
N LYS A 235 6.39 -25.13 8.96
CA LYS A 235 7.20 -23.91 9.17
C LYS A 235 6.43 -22.79 9.86
N ARG A 236 5.17 -22.57 9.51
CA ARG A 236 4.35 -21.53 10.18
C ARG A 236 4.08 -21.92 11.64
N LYS A 237 3.86 -23.20 11.91
CA LYS A 237 3.76 -23.73 13.27
C LYS A 237 5.09 -23.59 14.03
N GLU A 238 6.23 -23.90 13.41
CA GLU A 238 7.57 -23.72 13.98
C GLU A 238 7.81 -22.26 14.38
N ILE A 239 7.47 -21.29 13.53
CA ILE A 239 7.57 -19.87 13.86
C ILE A 239 6.63 -19.47 15.00
N LYS A 240 5.40 -19.98 15.00
CA LYS A 240 4.45 -19.73 16.08
C LYS A 240 4.96 -20.25 17.42
N ASP A 241 5.49 -21.47 17.43
CA ASP A 241 6.08 -22.11 18.61
C ASP A 241 7.37 -21.38 19.05
N LEU A 242 8.18 -20.89 18.10
CA LEU A 242 9.34 -20.05 18.35
C LEU A 242 8.95 -18.73 19.03
N ILE A 243 7.98 -17.98 18.48
CA ILE A 243 7.51 -16.73 19.08
C ILE A 243 6.95 -16.99 20.48
N LYS A 244 6.21 -18.09 20.66
CA LYS A 244 5.70 -18.50 21.97
C LYS A 244 6.83 -18.79 22.97
N THR A 245 7.90 -19.43 22.52
CA THR A 245 9.08 -19.71 23.33
C THR A 245 9.82 -18.42 23.69
N LEU A 246 10.01 -17.52 22.72
CA LEU A 246 10.65 -16.21 22.95
C LEU A 246 9.86 -15.38 23.95
N LYS A 247 8.53 -15.46 23.99
CA LYS A 247 7.70 -14.76 24.99
C LYS A 247 7.99 -15.17 26.43
N LEU A 248 8.61 -16.33 26.67
CA LEU A 248 8.97 -16.79 28.02
C LEU A 248 10.12 -15.95 28.61
N THR A 249 11.05 -15.50 27.78
CA THR A 249 12.25 -14.74 28.20
C THR A 249 12.19 -13.27 27.79
N PHE A 250 11.62 -12.97 26.62
CA PHE A 250 11.50 -11.64 26.06
C PHE A 250 10.04 -11.16 26.14
N LYS A 251 9.74 -10.42 27.21
CA LYS A 251 8.43 -9.78 27.36
C LYS A 251 8.16 -8.88 26.15
N ASP A 252 6.94 -8.97 25.60
CA ASP A 252 6.49 -8.15 24.47
C ASP A 252 7.26 -8.35 23.15
N VAL A 253 7.97 -9.48 22.97
CA VAL A 253 8.70 -9.79 21.72
C VAL A 253 7.82 -9.68 20.46
N ASP A 254 6.54 -10.00 20.57
CA ASP A 254 5.60 -9.88 19.46
C ASP A 254 5.32 -8.43 19.06
N LYS A 255 5.23 -7.51 20.03
CA LYS A 255 5.15 -6.07 19.77
C LYS A 255 6.45 -5.56 19.16
N SER A 256 7.60 -6.05 19.61
CA SER A 256 8.90 -5.69 19.05
C SER A 256 9.01 -6.13 17.58
N ILE A 257 8.59 -7.35 17.25
CA ILE A 257 8.55 -7.86 15.86
C ILE A 257 7.58 -7.02 15.01
N PHE A 258 6.42 -6.66 15.54
CA PHE A 258 5.48 -5.81 14.80
C PHE A 258 6.02 -4.38 14.60
N GLN A 259 6.62 -3.80 15.64
CA GLN A 259 7.14 -2.43 15.60
C GLN A 259 8.36 -2.31 14.70
N SER A 260 9.20 -3.34 14.59
CA SER A 260 10.33 -3.34 13.67
C SER A 260 9.90 -3.18 12.21
N ALA A 261 8.68 -3.63 11.86
CA ALA A 261 8.12 -3.41 10.53
C ALA A 261 7.66 -1.97 10.28
N ASN A 262 7.39 -1.19 11.33
CA ASN A 262 7.02 0.23 11.23
C ASN A 262 8.21 1.18 11.43
N ASN A 263 9.30 0.70 12.03
CA ASN A 263 10.45 1.50 12.43
C ASN A 263 11.73 1.04 11.72
N VAL A 264 11.72 1.13 10.39
CA VAL A 264 12.83 0.72 9.52
C VAL A 264 13.70 1.94 9.23
N GLN A 265 14.94 1.94 9.72
CA GLN A 265 15.90 3.02 9.47
C GLN A 265 16.72 2.71 8.20
N LEU A 266 16.40 3.37 7.09
CA LEU A 266 17.04 3.12 5.80
C LEU A 266 18.56 3.39 5.82
N ASP A 267 19.01 4.39 6.59
CA ASP A 267 20.43 4.71 6.77
C ASP A 267 21.23 3.60 7.45
N ALA A 268 20.54 2.68 8.13
CA ALA A 268 21.14 1.54 8.85
C ALA A 268 20.86 0.20 8.14
N ILE A 269 20.54 0.22 6.85
CA ILE A 269 20.26 -0.97 6.04
C ILE A 269 21.25 -1.05 4.89
N ILE A 270 21.92 -2.20 4.76
CA ILE A 270 22.95 -2.44 3.73
C ILE A 270 22.37 -2.29 2.31
N GLY A 271 21.13 -2.71 2.10
CA GLY A 271 20.44 -2.49 0.83
C GLY A 271 18.97 -2.88 0.92
N TRP A 272 18.16 -2.27 0.05
CA TRP A 272 16.72 -2.50 0.00
C TRP A 272 16.23 -2.55 -1.44
N LYS A 273 14.97 -2.93 -1.62
CA LYS A 273 14.31 -2.90 -2.93
C LYS A 273 13.08 -2.02 -2.87
N LYS A 274 12.93 -1.13 -3.85
CA LYS A 274 11.74 -0.31 -4.07
C LYS A 274 11.41 -0.37 -5.56
N ASP A 275 10.15 -0.64 -5.92
CA ASP A 275 9.70 -0.68 -7.32
C ASP A 275 10.55 -1.59 -8.24
N MET A 276 10.99 -2.73 -7.69
CA MET A 276 11.92 -3.70 -8.30
C MET A 276 13.37 -3.21 -8.50
N GLU A 277 13.65 -1.94 -8.24
CA GLU A 277 15.00 -1.37 -8.20
C GLU A 277 15.70 -1.76 -6.90
N LYS A 278 17.01 -2.03 -7.00
CA LYS A 278 17.87 -2.29 -5.84
C LYS A 278 18.58 -1.01 -5.47
N HIS A 279 18.52 -0.66 -4.20
CA HIS A 279 19.27 0.44 -3.62
C HIS A 279 20.28 -0.11 -2.61
N SER A 280 21.39 0.61 -2.46
CA SER A 280 22.45 0.34 -1.51
C SER A 280 22.66 1.57 -0.64
N TYR A 281 23.09 1.37 0.61
CA TYR A 281 23.57 2.49 1.43
C TYR A 281 24.74 3.24 0.77
N LEU A 282 25.49 2.57 -0.11
CA LEU A 282 26.59 3.15 -0.88
C LEU A 282 26.13 4.21 -1.88
N ASP A 283 24.86 4.17 -2.32
CA ASP A 283 24.32 5.14 -3.29
C ASP A 283 24.33 6.57 -2.71
N TYR A 284 24.26 6.69 -1.38
CA TYR A 284 24.21 7.97 -0.66
C TYR A 284 25.43 8.17 0.26
N TYR A 285 26.39 7.24 0.27
CA TYR A 285 27.52 7.25 1.22
C TYR A 285 28.45 8.46 1.05
N ASN A 286 28.57 8.96 -0.19
CA ASN A 286 29.42 10.11 -0.53
C ASN A 286 28.62 11.38 -0.84
N ASP A 287 27.30 11.38 -0.63
CA ASP A 287 26.48 12.57 -0.84
C ASP A 287 26.88 13.59 0.23
N LYS A 288 27.60 14.64 -0.18
CA LYS A 288 28.00 15.72 0.71
C LYS A 288 26.77 16.56 1.06
N ASP A 289 26.64 16.97 2.31
CA ASP A 289 25.55 17.80 2.89
C ASP A 289 25.33 19.19 2.24
N ILE A 290 25.97 19.51 1.13
CA ILE A 290 25.75 20.75 0.39
C ILE A 290 24.75 20.48 -0.74
N LYS A 291 23.49 20.78 -0.47
CA LYS A 291 22.42 20.78 -1.48
C LYS A 291 22.14 22.22 -1.96
N PRO A 292 21.81 22.45 -3.25
CA PRO A 292 21.39 23.76 -3.72
C PRO A 292 20.10 24.19 -3.00
N HIS A 293 20.12 25.34 -2.32
CA HIS A 293 18.98 25.83 -1.54
C HIS A 293 17.93 26.55 -2.42
N HIS A 294 18.38 27.46 -3.30
CA HIS A 294 17.58 28.08 -4.36
C HIS A 294 18.47 28.75 -5.41
N ILE A 295 17.89 29.11 -6.57
CA ILE A 295 18.44 30.11 -7.50
C ILE A 295 17.54 31.34 -7.49
N CYS A 296 18.12 32.53 -7.40
CA CYS A 296 17.39 33.79 -7.52
C CYS A 296 17.38 34.24 -8.98
N ILE A 297 16.19 34.46 -9.54
CA ILE A 297 15.99 34.91 -10.92
C ILE A 297 15.27 36.26 -10.89
N GLN A 298 15.81 37.22 -11.63
CA GLN A 298 15.20 38.54 -11.79
C GLN A 298 14.55 38.64 -13.17
N THR A 299 13.37 39.26 -13.23
CA THR A 299 12.59 39.41 -14.48
C THR A 299 12.03 40.82 -14.65
N ASN A 300 11.95 41.26 -15.91
CA ASN A 300 11.24 42.48 -16.33
C ASN A 300 9.73 42.23 -16.52
N ASP A 301 9.32 40.97 -16.73
CA ASP A 301 7.93 40.58 -16.99
C ASP A 301 7.52 39.46 -16.00
N TYR A 302 7.04 39.89 -14.84
CA TYR A 302 6.72 38.98 -13.74
C TYR A 302 5.62 37.99 -14.09
N GLU A 303 4.54 38.43 -14.73
CA GLU A 303 3.39 37.58 -15.04
C GLU A 303 3.78 36.47 -16.01
N LYS A 304 4.51 36.81 -17.09
CA LYS A 304 5.01 35.79 -18.02
C LYS A 304 6.01 34.85 -17.38
N SER A 305 6.92 35.35 -16.53
CA SER A 305 7.86 34.48 -15.82
C SER A 305 7.13 33.54 -14.85
N LEU A 306 6.15 34.03 -14.10
CA LEU A 306 5.37 33.21 -13.18
C LEU A 306 4.63 32.10 -13.94
N GLU A 307 3.93 32.45 -15.02
CA GLU A 307 3.25 31.48 -15.89
C GLU A 307 4.23 30.46 -16.48
N PHE A 308 5.39 30.91 -16.96
CA PHE A 308 6.42 30.04 -17.51
C PHE A 308 6.91 29.02 -16.47
N TYR A 309 7.32 29.47 -15.29
CA TYR A 309 7.87 28.57 -14.29
C TYR A 309 6.80 27.62 -13.71
N THR A 310 5.56 28.09 -13.54
CA THR A 310 4.48 27.27 -12.96
C THR A 310 3.82 26.36 -13.99
N ASN A 311 3.22 26.94 -15.02
CA ASN A 311 2.41 26.19 -15.98
C ASN A 311 3.28 25.42 -16.98
N ILE A 312 4.37 26.01 -17.48
CA ILE A 312 5.25 25.35 -18.46
C ILE A 312 6.19 24.36 -17.77
N LEU A 313 6.98 24.83 -16.82
CA LEU A 313 8.00 24.01 -16.14
C LEU A 313 7.48 23.18 -14.95
N GLY A 314 6.26 23.44 -14.48
CA GLY A 314 5.62 22.60 -13.45
C GLY A 314 5.98 22.95 -12.01
N PHE A 315 6.57 24.12 -11.74
CA PHE A 315 6.83 24.57 -10.36
C PHE A 315 5.51 24.91 -9.65
N GLU A 316 5.45 24.65 -8.35
CA GLU A 316 4.37 25.10 -7.48
C GLU A 316 4.69 26.49 -6.90
N LEU A 317 3.76 27.45 -7.00
CA LEU A 317 3.87 28.73 -6.31
C LEU A 317 3.63 28.53 -4.81
N PHE A 318 4.69 28.59 -4.02
CA PHE A 318 4.65 28.38 -2.58
C PHE A 318 4.31 29.66 -1.81
N LYS A 319 4.85 30.81 -2.23
CA LYS A 319 4.62 32.10 -1.57
C LYS A 319 4.84 33.24 -2.55
N GLU A 320 3.91 34.19 -2.58
CA GLU A 320 4.05 35.48 -3.27
C GLU A 320 4.03 36.61 -2.23
N THR A 321 4.90 37.61 -2.37
CA THR A 321 4.92 38.82 -1.56
C THR A 321 5.00 40.02 -2.47
N LYS A 322 3.96 40.87 -2.43
CA LYS A 322 3.92 42.15 -3.14
C LYS A 322 4.67 43.23 -2.35
N ASP A 323 5.22 44.22 -3.04
CA ASP A 323 5.90 45.38 -2.46
C ASP A 323 7.07 45.01 -1.52
N PHE A 324 7.90 44.07 -1.95
CA PHE A 324 9.00 43.51 -1.16
C PHE A 324 10.34 44.22 -1.46
N HIS A 325 10.88 44.98 -0.50
CA HIS A 325 12.18 45.68 -0.61
C HIS A 325 12.34 46.51 -1.91
N ASN A 326 11.36 47.38 -2.17
CA ASN A 326 11.27 48.23 -3.37
C ASN A 326 11.15 47.45 -4.69
N ARG A 327 10.67 46.21 -4.62
CA ARG A 327 10.29 45.41 -5.79
C ARG A 327 8.77 45.26 -5.80
N ARG A 328 8.16 45.24 -6.98
CA ARG A 328 6.73 44.95 -7.13
C ARG A 328 6.39 43.55 -6.62
N TYR A 329 7.23 42.54 -6.92
CA TYR A 329 6.99 41.15 -6.54
C TYR A 329 8.26 40.41 -6.09
N ASN A 330 8.08 39.53 -5.09
CA ASN A 330 8.99 38.44 -4.77
C ASN A 330 8.19 37.14 -4.60
N SER A 331 8.57 36.06 -5.28
CA SER A 331 7.85 34.78 -5.26
C SER A 331 8.78 33.59 -5.09
N TRP A 332 8.33 32.62 -4.31
CA TRP A 332 9.00 31.35 -4.10
C TRP A 332 8.28 30.26 -4.87
N LEU A 333 9.00 29.66 -5.83
CA LEU A 333 8.51 28.58 -6.68
C LEU A 333 9.28 27.30 -6.32
N LYS A 334 8.57 26.17 -6.21
CA LYS A 334 9.16 24.89 -5.77
C LYS A 334 8.98 23.79 -6.81
N LEU A 335 10.04 23.04 -7.08
CA LEU A 335 10.02 21.80 -7.85
C LEU A 335 10.82 20.74 -7.09
N ASP A 336 10.12 19.77 -6.51
CA ASP A 336 10.68 18.75 -5.61
C ASP A 336 11.50 19.36 -4.44
N GLU A 337 12.82 19.16 -4.39
CA GLU A 337 13.71 19.73 -3.37
C GLU A 337 14.30 21.10 -3.77
N PHE A 338 14.12 21.53 -5.02
CA PHE A 338 14.73 22.74 -5.57
C PHE A 338 13.75 23.92 -5.57
N ASN A 339 14.26 25.12 -5.26
CA ASN A 339 13.45 26.35 -5.22
C ASN A 339 14.00 27.42 -6.15
N ILE A 340 13.09 28.21 -6.74
CA ILE A 340 13.40 29.47 -7.43
C ILE A 340 12.83 30.61 -6.61
N GLU A 341 13.67 31.62 -6.36
CA GLU A 341 13.21 32.93 -5.88
C GLU A 341 13.08 33.87 -7.09
N LEU A 342 11.85 34.17 -7.49
CA LEU A 342 11.53 35.02 -8.64
C LEU A 342 11.24 36.45 -8.17
N GLN A 343 12.02 37.41 -8.66
CA GLN A 343 11.95 38.82 -8.25
C GLN A 343 11.77 39.75 -9.45
N THR A 344 10.94 40.78 -9.31
CA THR A 344 11.05 41.95 -10.22
C THR A 344 12.27 42.77 -9.88
N SER A 345 12.72 43.64 -10.78
CA SER A 345 13.75 44.64 -10.48
C SER A 345 13.39 45.52 -9.27
N LYS A 346 14.41 46.17 -8.69
CA LYS A 346 14.19 47.19 -7.66
C LYS A 346 13.86 48.52 -8.33
N ASN A 347 13.03 49.32 -7.68
CA ASN A 347 12.67 50.67 -8.09
C ASN A 347 12.15 50.77 -9.54
N ASP A 348 11.61 49.68 -10.07
CA ASP A 348 11.17 49.55 -11.47
C ASP A 348 12.27 49.77 -12.53
N ASP A 349 13.54 49.52 -12.17
CA ASP A 349 14.66 49.57 -13.11
C ASP A 349 14.48 48.54 -14.23
N GLU A 350 14.82 48.90 -15.48
CA GLU A 350 14.80 47.95 -16.59
C GLU A 350 16.06 47.07 -16.53
N LEU A 351 15.90 45.76 -16.36
CA LEU A 351 17.01 44.81 -16.36
C LEU A 351 17.57 44.67 -17.78
N THR A 352 18.89 44.67 -17.89
CA THR A 352 19.55 44.37 -19.16
C THR A 352 19.24 42.94 -19.61
N PRO A 353 18.86 42.72 -20.88
CA PRO A 353 18.62 41.38 -21.40
C PRO A 353 19.87 40.49 -21.29
N TRP A 354 19.65 39.20 -21.04
CA TRP A 354 20.73 38.22 -21.01
C TRP A 354 21.51 38.19 -22.34
N ASN A 355 22.85 38.08 -22.25
CA ASN A 355 23.70 37.80 -23.40
C ASN A 355 24.86 36.85 -23.03
N LYS A 356 25.41 36.16 -24.04
CA LYS A 356 26.47 35.13 -23.88
C LYS A 356 27.81 35.67 -23.36
N SER A 357 28.01 36.98 -23.37
CA SER A 357 29.29 37.62 -23.08
C SER A 357 29.36 38.18 -21.65
N ILE A 358 28.31 38.02 -20.85
CA ILE A 358 28.24 38.47 -19.45
C ILE A 358 28.76 37.36 -18.51
N SER A 359 29.47 37.76 -17.45
CA SER A 359 29.81 36.88 -16.32
C SER A 359 28.54 36.55 -15.51
N GLY A 360 28.09 35.29 -15.51
CA GLY A 360 26.85 34.86 -14.84
C GLY A 360 26.36 33.46 -15.28
N ILE A 361 25.09 33.12 -14.97
CA ILE A 361 24.48 31.85 -15.40
C ILE A 361 24.23 31.88 -16.91
N ALA A 362 24.94 31.03 -17.65
CA ALA A 362 24.79 30.94 -19.11
C ALA A 362 23.53 30.16 -19.53
N HIS A 363 23.18 29.11 -18.78
CA HIS A 363 21.94 28.35 -18.92
C HIS A 363 21.71 27.49 -17.67
N ILE A 364 20.47 27.01 -17.49
CA ILE A 364 20.09 25.99 -16.50
C ILE A 364 19.70 24.73 -17.27
N CYS A 365 20.18 23.56 -16.86
CA CYS A 365 19.85 22.29 -17.51
C CYS A 365 18.97 21.41 -16.62
N PHE A 366 17.84 20.93 -17.15
CA PHE A 366 16.99 19.93 -16.52
C PHE A 366 17.14 18.57 -17.22
N ARG A 367 17.14 17.51 -16.42
CA ARG A 367 17.08 16.13 -16.93
C ARG A 367 15.62 15.72 -17.08
N VAL A 368 15.29 15.11 -18.20
CA VAL A 368 13.96 14.55 -18.48
C VAL A 368 14.07 13.08 -18.86
N LYS A 369 12.97 12.33 -18.75
CA LYS A 369 12.94 10.91 -19.13
C LYS A 369 12.87 10.71 -20.65
N ASP A 370 12.18 11.61 -21.35
CA ASP A 370 11.94 11.55 -22.79
C ASP A 370 11.80 12.97 -23.33
N ILE A 371 12.76 13.39 -24.16
CA ILE A 371 12.84 14.76 -24.67
C ILE A 371 11.73 15.11 -25.66
N GLU A 372 11.28 14.17 -26.48
CA GLU A 372 10.25 14.38 -27.50
C GLU A 372 8.88 14.54 -26.84
N LYS A 373 8.64 13.72 -25.81
CA LYS A 373 7.46 13.84 -24.98
C LYS A 373 7.41 15.19 -24.27
N THR A 374 8.50 15.59 -23.60
CA THR A 374 8.56 16.90 -22.92
C THR A 374 8.39 18.07 -23.90
N TYR A 375 9.00 17.99 -25.09
CA TYR A 375 8.80 19.01 -26.13
C TYR A 375 7.32 19.16 -26.52
N SER A 376 6.63 18.04 -26.73
CA SER A 376 5.20 18.03 -27.10
C SER A 376 4.34 18.63 -25.98
N GLU A 377 4.56 18.24 -24.72
CA GLU A 377 3.86 18.78 -23.56
C GLU A 377 4.07 20.30 -23.41
N ILE A 378 5.29 20.79 -23.65
CA ILE A 378 5.59 22.24 -23.58
C ILE A 378 4.86 23.00 -24.69
N LYS A 379 4.79 22.45 -25.92
CA LYS A 379 4.03 23.07 -27.02
C LYS A 379 2.53 23.07 -26.77
N GLU A 380 1.97 21.99 -26.22
CA GLU A 380 0.56 21.91 -25.86
C GLU A 380 0.14 22.97 -24.83
N LYS A 381 1.07 23.35 -23.95
CA LYS A 381 0.88 24.44 -22.99
C LYS A 381 1.05 25.85 -23.58
N GLY A 382 1.22 25.96 -24.89
CA GLY A 382 1.24 27.24 -25.62
C GLY A 382 2.60 27.95 -25.69
N PHE A 383 3.68 27.34 -25.18
CA PHE A 383 5.00 27.95 -25.25
C PHE A 383 5.60 27.83 -26.67
N THR A 384 6.22 28.90 -27.17
CA THR A 384 6.72 28.99 -28.55
C THR A 384 8.17 29.45 -28.70
N ASN A 385 8.81 29.97 -27.66
CA ASN A 385 10.16 30.56 -27.73
C ASN A 385 11.26 29.50 -27.62
N PHE A 386 11.30 28.59 -28.59
CA PHE A 386 12.32 27.56 -28.71
C PHE A 386 13.56 28.10 -29.41
N LYS A 387 14.72 27.67 -28.93
CA LYS A 387 16.01 28.00 -29.52
C LYS A 387 16.43 26.89 -30.47
N ALA A 388 15.88 26.92 -31.67
CA ALA A 388 16.18 25.94 -32.71
C ALA A 388 17.65 25.97 -33.15
N LYS A 389 18.17 24.80 -33.52
CA LYS A 389 19.46 24.63 -34.20
C LYS A 389 19.21 23.90 -35.52
N ASN A 390 19.73 24.42 -36.62
CA ASN A 390 19.50 23.86 -37.96
C ASN A 390 18.00 23.64 -38.28
N ASN A 391 17.14 24.59 -37.90
CA ASN A 391 15.68 24.52 -38.02
C ASN A 391 14.99 23.36 -37.27
N GLN A 392 15.64 22.82 -36.23
CA GLN A 392 15.06 21.81 -35.36
C GLN A 392 15.01 22.31 -33.91
N ASP A 393 13.85 22.19 -33.27
CA ASP A 393 13.64 22.56 -31.85
C ASP A 393 14.28 21.50 -30.92
N VAL A 394 14.16 20.23 -31.28
CA VAL A 394 14.85 19.08 -30.67
C VAL A 394 15.94 18.63 -31.62
N TYR A 395 17.19 18.60 -31.14
CA TYR A 395 18.34 18.26 -31.98
C TYR A 395 19.39 17.47 -31.21
N ALA A 396 20.28 16.79 -31.94
CA ALA A 396 21.35 15.99 -31.35
C ALA A 396 22.66 16.77 -31.23
N VAL A 397 23.39 16.53 -30.14
CA VAL A 397 24.79 16.94 -29.93
C VAL A 397 25.53 15.73 -29.34
N ASN A 398 26.53 15.22 -30.05
CA ASN A 398 27.28 14.00 -29.68
C ASN A 398 26.33 12.81 -29.40
N ASP A 399 25.44 12.51 -30.34
CA ASP A 399 24.44 11.42 -30.28
C ASP A 399 23.42 11.50 -29.13
N LYS A 400 23.42 12.61 -28.39
CA LYS A 400 22.47 12.88 -27.29
C LYS A 400 21.49 13.95 -27.71
N LYS A 401 20.20 13.69 -27.51
CA LYS A 401 19.16 14.66 -27.85
C LYS A 401 19.05 15.73 -26.77
N LEU A 402 18.77 16.95 -27.21
CA LEU A 402 18.48 18.06 -26.33
C LEU A 402 17.55 19.06 -27.02
N MET A 403 16.91 19.88 -26.21
CA MET A 403 16.23 21.09 -26.67
C MET A 403 16.57 22.27 -25.77
N LYS A 404 16.38 23.47 -26.28
CA LYS A 404 16.59 24.71 -25.53
C LYS A 404 15.39 25.62 -25.69
N ILE A 405 14.95 26.20 -24.59
CA ILE A 405 13.94 27.26 -24.57
C ILE A 405 14.52 28.51 -23.92
N VAL A 406 13.92 29.66 -24.22
CA VAL A 406 14.30 30.95 -23.65
C VAL A 406 13.21 31.42 -22.71
N ALA A 407 13.52 31.49 -21.43
CA ALA A 407 12.62 32.02 -20.40
C ALA A 407 12.35 33.53 -20.65
N PRO A 408 11.27 34.10 -20.09
CA PRO A 408 10.89 35.49 -20.35
C PRO A 408 11.97 36.52 -20.00
N GLU A 409 12.82 36.24 -19.00
CA GLU A 409 13.95 37.09 -18.62
C GLU A 409 15.22 36.88 -19.47
N GLY A 410 15.18 35.98 -20.45
CA GLY A 410 16.28 35.68 -21.38
C GLY A 410 17.16 34.50 -20.97
N THR A 411 16.95 33.91 -19.79
CA THR A 411 17.67 32.71 -19.35
C THR A 411 17.42 31.56 -20.32
N ILE A 412 18.49 30.89 -20.75
CA ILE A 412 18.37 29.67 -21.54
C ILE A 412 18.10 28.50 -20.59
N ILE A 413 17.03 27.77 -20.85
CA ILE A 413 16.72 26.51 -20.18
C ILE A 413 16.96 25.37 -21.16
N GLU A 414 17.88 24.48 -20.81
CA GLU A 414 18.26 23.30 -21.59
C GLU A 414 17.60 22.05 -20.99
N PHE A 415 17.16 21.14 -21.85
CA PHE A 415 16.64 19.83 -21.45
C PHE A 415 17.44 18.73 -22.13
N ARG A 416 17.73 17.66 -21.39
CA ARG A 416 18.41 16.47 -21.89
C ARG A 416 17.73 15.20 -21.38
N ASP A 417 17.69 14.19 -22.23
CA ASP A 417 17.23 12.83 -21.88
C ASP A 417 18.38 11.86 -21.54
N SER A 418 19.62 12.26 -21.79
CA SER A 418 20.83 11.47 -21.57
C SER A 418 21.58 11.87 -20.29
N GLU A 419 22.27 10.92 -19.65
CA GLU A 419 23.26 11.22 -18.61
C GLU A 419 24.48 11.94 -19.19
N ILE A 420 25.20 12.67 -18.34
CA ILE A 420 26.53 13.20 -18.68
C ILE A 420 27.48 12.00 -18.75
N ASP A 421 28.16 11.80 -19.89
CA ASP A 421 29.24 10.80 -19.91
C ASP A 421 30.35 11.32 -19.01
N LYS A 422 30.78 10.48 -18.05
CA LYS A 422 31.87 10.81 -17.13
C LYS A 422 33.20 10.97 -17.85
#